data_AF-A0A915LRL2-F1
#
_entry.id   AF-A0A915LRL2-F1
#
_cell.length_a   1.000
_cell.length_b   1.000
_cell.length_c   1.000
_cell.angle_alpha   90.00
_cell.angle_beta   90.00
_cell.angle_gamma   90.00
#
_symmetry.space_group_name_H-M   'P 1'
#
loop_
_entity.id
_entity.type
_entity.pdbx_description
1 polymer ?
#
loop_
_entity_poly.entity_id
_entity_poly.type
_entity_poly.pdbx_seq_one_letter_code
_entity_poly.pdbx_strand_id
1 'polypeptide(L)'
;MRKHSVSAQLTRTARRFSTVIAPQLTKLEPVPTLQKHQKVTIRIADIQKLNEAIKQYVLHGGRLFDPVEFEIRAEDADSNGNGRDQILLTAQFYTEEIVLFEGNKRLLSISLSDPVGESDLLNRFKTNGSSFDSNSPVLAKVRHPISGIKMFEVVQSQKRPQRWQITGAMDELNKCEVEAHSNVWRQMLSACGFVFAAEWWSIQNEGLRVAEIFPQKAVCEENSLRLQWSEQASNELRLLALCFGLVQTVREAFPSLLHIMKEARQRKMQIHRPSIVPGSP
;
A
#
# COMPACT_ATOMS: atom_id res chain seq x y z
N MET A 1 -30.72 -15.99 43.19
CA MET A 1 -29.85 -16.07 41.99
C MET A 1 -29.64 -14.66 41.41
N ARG A 2 -28.40 -14.15 41.44
CA ARG A 2 -28.06 -12.81 40.92
C ARG A 2 -28.04 -12.83 39.39
N LYS A 3 -28.93 -12.07 38.76
CA LYS A 3 -28.90 -11.78 37.32
C LYS A 3 -27.72 -10.83 37.05
N HIS A 4 -26.56 -11.37 36.68
CA HIS A 4 -25.49 -10.55 36.14
C HIS A 4 -25.95 -9.97 34.80
N SER A 5 -25.99 -8.64 34.70
CA SER A 5 -26.44 -7.96 33.48
C SER A 5 -25.53 -8.32 32.31
N VAL A 6 -26.10 -8.87 31.25
CA VAL A 6 -25.43 -9.16 29.98
C VAL A 6 -24.72 -7.90 29.46
N SER A 7 -25.30 -6.71 29.69
CA SER A 7 -24.67 -5.43 29.31
C SER A 7 -23.37 -5.17 30.07
N ALA A 8 -23.29 -5.50 31.36
CA ALA A 8 -22.09 -5.30 32.17
C ALA A 8 -20.97 -6.26 31.76
N GLN A 9 -21.31 -7.48 31.34
CA GLN A 9 -20.35 -8.41 30.76
C GLN A 9 -19.85 -7.91 29.41
N LEU A 10 -20.74 -7.44 28.53
CA LEU A 10 -20.41 -6.91 27.20
C LEU A 10 -19.55 -5.63 27.28
N THR A 11 -19.84 -4.73 28.22
CA THR A 11 -19.00 -3.54 28.46
C THR A 11 -17.64 -3.92 29.03
N ARG A 12 -17.55 -4.99 29.83
CA ARG A 12 -16.26 -5.48 30.38
C ARG A 12 -15.41 -6.17 29.32
N THR A 13 -16.00 -6.97 28.44
CA THR A 13 -15.30 -7.54 27.28
C THR A 13 -14.93 -6.47 26.26
N ALA A 14 -15.82 -5.51 25.97
CA ALA A 14 -15.51 -4.37 25.11
C ALA A 14 -14.34 -3.53 25.67
N ARG A 15 -14.35 -3.22 26.98
CA ARG A 15 -13.20 -2.55 27.62
C ARG A 15 -11.92 -3.37 27.53
N ARG A 16 -11.96 -4.68 27.84
CA ARG A 16 -10.77 -5.55 27.71
C ARG A 16 -10.27 -5.62 26.26
N PHE A 17 -11.18 -5.66 25.29
CA PHE A 17 -10.82 -5.61 23.88
C PHE A 17 -10.16 -4.28 23.54
N SER A 18 -10.78 -3.14 23.89
CA SER A 18 -10.25 -1.80 23.62
C SER A 18 -8.94 -1.48 24.34
N THR A 19 -8.72 -1.97 25.57
CA THR A 19 -7.54 -1.60 26.38
C THR A 19 -6.38 -2.58 26.26
N VAL A 20 -6.62 -3.85 25.93
CA VAL A 20 -5.56 -4.89 25.91
C VAL A 20 -5.34 -5.46 24.51
N ILE A 21 -6.42 -5.71 23.76
CA ILE A 21 -6.33 -6.42 22.48
C ILE A 21 -6.16 -5.46 21.31
N ALA A 22 -6.91 -4.34 21.30
CA ALA A 22 -6.84 -3.35 20.24
C ALA A 22 -5.41 -2.81 20.04
N PRO A 23 -4.65 -2.42 21.08
CA PRO A 23 -3.28 -1.94 20.90
C PRO A 23 -2.31 -2.97 20.30
N GLN A 24 -2.57 -4.27 20.48
CA GLN A 24 -1.76 -5.36 19.96
C GLN A 24 -2.12 -5.68 18.49
N LEU A 25 -3.38 -5.46 18.09
CA LEU A 25 -3.85 -5.64 16.72
C LEU A 25 -3.59 -4.42 15.81
N THR A 26 -3.06 -3.34 16.38
CA THR A 26 -2.85 -2.06 15.67
C THR A 26 -1.40 -1.71 15.46
N LYS A 27 -0.47 -2.48 16.04
CA LYS A 27 0.97 -2.32 15.82
C LYS A 27 1.43 -3.29 14.74
N LEU A 28 2.28 -2.80 13.84
CA LEU A 28 2.98 -3.68 12.92
C LEU A 28 3.96 -4.54 13.71
N GLU A 29 3.92 -5.84 13.47
CA GLU A 29 4.98 -6.70 13.97
C GLU A 29 6.31 -6.27 13.32
N PRO A 30 7.40 -6.22 14.10
CA PRO A 30 8.71 -5.91 13.54
C PRO A 30 9.10 -6.99 12.53
N VAL A 31 9.68 -6.56 11.41
CA VAL A 31 10.23 -7.44 10.37
C VAL A 31 11.76 -7.36 10.45
N PRO A 32 12.43 -8.25 11.21
CA PRO A 32 13.86 -8.10 11.53
C PRO A 32 14.75 -8.19 10.28
N THR A 33 14.31 -8.89 9.24
CA THR A 33 14.97 -8.97 7.93
C THR A 33 15.20 -7.59 7.33
N LEU A 34 14.23 -6.67 7.44
CA LEU A 34 14.38 -5.29 6.97
C LEU A 34 15.35 -4.46 7.82
N GLN A 35 15.70 -4.89 9.03
CA GLN A 35 16.72 -4.22 9.84
C GLN A 35 18.14 -4.55 9.36
N LYS A 36 18.33 -5.75 8.82
CA LYS A 36 19.64 -6.28 8.41
C LYS A 36 20.11 -5.71 7.07
N HIS A 37 19.17 -5.26 6.25
CA HIS A 37 19.41 -4.70 4.93
C HIS A 37 19.00 -3.24 4.92
N GLN A 38 19.84 -2.35 4.40
CA GLN A 38 19.53 -0.92 4.22
C GLN A 38 18.97 -0.64 2.82
N LYS A 39 19.24 -1.53 1.87
CA LYS A 39 18.86 -1.40 0.47
C LYS A 39 18.13 -2.65 -0.01
N VAL A 40 16.92 -2.46 -0.50
CA VAL A 40 16.14 -3.53 -1.11
C VAL A 40 15.58 -3.11 -2.47
N THR A 41 15.28 -4.08 -3.31
CA THR A 41 14.65 -3.86 -4.61
C THR A 41 13.36 -4.64 -4.69
N ILE A 42 12.28 -3.98 -5.10
CA ILE A 42 11.02 -4.61 -5.49
C ILE A 42 11.06 -4.86 -6.99
N ARG A 43 10.86 -6.11 -7.40
CA ARG A 43 10.77 -6.51 -8.80
C ARG A 43 9.67 -7.54 -8.98
N ILE A 44 9.17 -7.69 -10.19
CA ILE A 44 8.24 -8.79 -10.49
C ILE A 44 9.00 -10.12 -10.49
N ALA A 45 8.37 -11.19 -9.99
CA ALA A 45 8.99 -12.51 -9.92
C ALA A 45 9.02 -13.18 -11.31
N ASP A 46 7.93 -13.03 -12.06
CA ASP A 46 7.74 -13.65 -13.37
C ASP A 46 6.81 -12.80 -14.24
N ILE A 47 7.39 -12.17 -15.27
CA ILE A 47 6.64 -11.35 -16.23
C ILE A 47 5.65 -12.18 -17.08
N GLN A 48 5.90 -13.47 -17.29
CA GLN A 48 4.97 -14.33 -18.02
C GLN A 48 3.69 -14.53 -17.23
N LYS A 49 3.79 -14.68 -15.90
CA LYS A 49 2.61 -14.73 -15.01
C LYS A 49 1.82 -13.43 -15.04
N LEU A 50 2.46 -12.26 -15.14
CA LEU A 50 1.74 -11.00 -15.35
C LEU A 50 0.96 -11.00 -16.67
N ASN A 51 1.62 -11.38 -17.76
CA ASN A 51 0.99 -11.41 -19.08
C ASN A 51 -0.18 -12.39 -19.09
N GLU A 52 -0.04 -13.54 -18.44
CA GLU A 52 -1.11 -14.52 -18.31
C GLU A 52 -2.24 -13.99 -17.43
N ALA A 53 -1.94 -13.38 -16.29
CA ALA A 53 -2.95 -12.75 -15.44
C ALA A 53 -3.78 -11.71 -16.18
N ILE A 54 -3.14 -10.87 -17.01
CA ILE A 54 -3.82 -9.88 -17.85
C ILE A 54 -4.73 -10.58 -18.87
N LYS A 55 -4.23 -11.60 -19.58
CA LYS A 55 -5.02 -12.36 -20.56
C LYS A 55 -6.22 -13.04 -19.92
N GLN A 56 -6.01 -13.75 -18.82
CA GLN A 56 -7.05 -14.46 -18.08
C GLN A 56 -8.12 -13.49 -17.57
N TYR A 57 -7.71 -12.32 -17.05
CA TYR A 57 -8.65 -11.30 -16.62
C TYR A 57 -9.54 -10.79 -17.76
N VAL A 58 -8.96 -10.54 -18.94
CA VAL A 58 -9.68 -10.12 -20.14
C VAL A 58 -10.63 -11.21 -20.66
N LEU A 59 -10.16 -12.46 -20.74
CA LEU A 59 -10.91 -13.59 -21.29
C LEU A 59 -12.06 -14.05 -20.38
N HIS A 60 -11.86 -14.08 -19.06
CA HIS A 60 -12.82 -14.62 -18.09
C HIS A 60 -13.66 -13.56 -17.38
N GLY A 61 -13.59 -12.30 -17.84
CA GLY A 61 -14.43 -11.23 -17.32
C GLY A 61 -14.22 -10.98 -15.82
N GLY A 62 -12.97 -10.98 -15.38
CA GLY A 62 -12.60 -10.62 -14.01
C GLY A 62 -12.86 -11.67 -12.93
N ARG A 63 -13.04 -12.94 -13.30
CA ARG A 63 -13.16 -14.05 -12.33
C ARG A 63 -11.88 -14.87 -12.27
N LEU A 64 -11.02 -14.44 -11.35
CA LEU A 64 -9.80 -15.10 -10.87
C LEU A 64 -8.67 -15.25 -11.91
N PHE A 65 -7.51 -14.72 -11.55
CA PHE A 65 -6.23 -15.05 -12.14
C PHE A 65 -5.29 -15.42 -10.99
N ASP A 66 -4.26 -16.22 -11.27
CA ASP A 66 -3.23 -16.54 -10.28
C ASP A 66 -2.51 -15.26 -9.84
N PRO A 67 -2.29 -15.05 -8.53
CA PRO A 67 -1.76 -13.79 -8.04
C PRO A 67 -0.41 -13.47 -8.67
N VAL A 68 -0.24 -12.20 -9.05
CA VAL A 68 1.03 -11.71 -9.60
C VAL A 68 2.00 -11.50 -8.44
N GLU A 69 3.15 -12.16 -8.49
CA GLU A 69 4.12 -12.16 -7.41
C GLU A 69 5.25 -11.14 -7.66
N PHE A 70 5.61 -10.41 -6.62
CA PHE A 70 6.74 -9.51 -6.55
C PHE A 70 7.73 -10.02 -5.51
N GLU A 71 9.01 -9.97 -5.85
CA GLU A 71 10.11 -10.29 -4.95
C GLU A 71 10.67 -9.00 -4.37
N ILE A 72 10.90 -9.00 -3.05
CA ILE A 72 11.65 -7.95 -2.36
C ILE A 72 13.03 -8.55 -2.07
N ARG A 73 14.04 -8.08 -2.79
CA ARG A 73 15.41 -8.62 -2.73
C ARG A 73 16.36 -7.68 -2.02
N ALA A 74 17.32 -8.22 -1.30
CA ALA A 74 18.45 -7.46 -0.77
C ALA A 74 19.35 -6.98 -1.91
N GLU A 75 19.73 -5.71 -1.90
CA GLU A 75 20.74 -5.18 -2.84
C GLU A 75 22.12 -5.07 -2.20
N ASP A 76 22.16 -4.96 -0.88
CA ASP A 76 23.35 -4.99 -0.06
C ASP A 76 23.58 -6.38 0.55
N ALA A 77 24.83 -6.62 0.94
CA ALA A 77 25.11 -7.71 1.87
C ALA A 77 24.56 -7.31 3.25
N ASP A 78 24.13 -8.31 4.01
CA ASP A 78 23.81 -8.13 5.42
C ASP A 78 25.07 -7.68 6.20
N SER A 79 24.87 -7.34 7.47
CA SER A 79 25.95 -6.95 8.38
C SER A 79 27.06 -8.01 8.56
N ASN A 80 26.85 -9.24 8.07
CA ASN A 80 27.81 -10.35 8.14
C ASN A 80 28.47 -10.66 6.78
N GLY A 81 28.20 -9.87 5.74
CA GLY A 81 28.79 -10.02 4.40
C GLY A 81 28.08 -11.01 3.48
N ASN A 82 26.92 -11.55 3.85
CA ASN A 82 26.14 -12.51 3.08
C ASN A 82 24.84 -11.88 2.51
N GLY A 83 24.22 -12.52 1.52
CA GLY A 83 22.80 -12.25 1.21
C GLY A 83 22.50 -11.19 0.15
N ARG A 84 23.46 -10.77 -0.68
CA ARG A 84 23.15 -9.93 -1.85
C ARG A 84 22.28 -10.69 -2.85
N ASP A 85 21.28 -10.01 -3.41
CA ASP A 85 20.26 -10.56 -4.33
C ASP A 85 19.43 -11.72 -3.74
N GLN A 86 19.41 -11.86 -2.41
CA GLN A 86 18.53 -12.81 -1.73
C GLN A 86 17.10 -12.27 -1.67
N ILE A 87 16.11 -13.14 -1.94
CA ILE A 87 14.70 -12.83 -1.68
C ILE A 87 14.47 -12.77 -0.18
N LEU A 88 14.11 -11.59 0.32
CA LEU A 88 13.82 -11.35 1.72
C LEU A 88 12.34 -11.56 2.02
N LEU A 89 11.48 -10.99 1.17
CA LEU A 89 10.02 -11.00 1.31
C LEU A 89 9.40 -11.22 -0.08
N THR A 90 8.15 -11.67 -0.08
CA THR A 90 7.34 -11.77 -1.30
C THR A 90 6.04 -11.00 -1.12
N ALA A 91 5.59 -10.33 -2.18
CA ALA A 91 4.30 -9.66 -2.21
C ALA A 91 3.45 -10.24 -3.32
N GLN A 92 2.21 -10.61 -2.99
CA GLN A 92 1.27 -11.19 -3.94
C GLN A 92 0.16 -10.20 -4.22
N PHE A 93 -0.01 -9.87 -5.49
CA PHE A 93 -1.09 -9.02 -5.96
C PHE A 93 -2.31 -9.85 -6.32
N TYR A 94 -3.39 -9.57 -5.62
CA TYR A 94 -4.74 -10.01 -5.92
C TYR A 94 -5.53 -8.82 -6.46
N THR A 95 -6.68 -9.11 -7.08
CA THR A 95 -7.55 -8.09 -7.69
C THR A 95 -7.96 -6.96 -6.73
N GLU A 96 -8.00 -7.22 -5.42
CA GLU A 96 -8.44 -6.24 -4.41
C GLU A 96 -7.35 -5.72 -3.48
N GLU A 97 -6.27 -6.49 -3.32
CA GLU A 97 -5.23 -6.22 -2.34
C GLU A 97 -3.86 -6.77 -2.76
N ILE A 98 -2.81 -6.14 -2.25
CA ILE A 98 -1.45 -6.69 -2.23
C ILE A 98 -1.24 -7.29 -0.85
N VAL A 99 -0.77 -8.53 -0.77
CA VAL A 99 -0.47 -9.21 0.49
C VAL A 99 1.03 -9.43 0.60
N LEU A 100 1.63 -8.95 1.69
CA LEU A 100 3.06 -9.08 1.96
C LEU A 100 3.34 -10.31 2.86
N PHE A 101 4.37 -11.08 2.51
CA PHE A 101 4.77 -12.30 3.20
C PHE A 101 6.26 -12.30 3.55
N GLU A 102 6.57 -12.95 4.68
CA GLU A 102 7.91 -13.43 5.03
C GLU A 102 7.87 -14.96 5.06
N GLY A 103 8.44 -15.59 4.03
CA GLY A 103 8.21 -17.03 3.79
C GLY A 103 6.71 -17.32 3.67
N ASN A 104 6.18 -18.16 4.56
CA ASN A 104 4.75 -18.50 4.58
C ASN A 104 3.91 -17.62 5.53
N LYS A 105 4.55 -16.68 6.25
CA LYS A 105 3.87 -15.84 7.24
C LYS A 105 3.34 -14.58 6.55
N ARG A 106 2.02 -14.37 6.62
CA ARG A 106 1.38 -13.13 6.18
C ARG A 106 1.73 -11.99 7.14
N LEU A 107 2.38 -10.94 6.63
CA LEU A 107 2.77 -9.77 7.41
C LEU A 107 1.69 -8.68 7.43
N LEU A 108 1.13 -8.35 6.27
CA LEU A 108 0.07 -7.33 6.14
C LEU A 108 -0.65 -7.44 4.81
N SER A 109 -1.71 -6.65 4.65
CA SER A 109 -2.38 -6.41 3.38
C SER A 109 -2.45 -4.93 3.06
N ILE A 110 -2.40 -4.58 1.78
CA ILE A 110 -2.53 -3.23 1.26
C ILE A 110 -3.67 -3.23 0.25
N SER A 111 -4.74 -2.48 0.50
CA SER A 111 -5.72 -2.19 -0.56
C SER A 111 -5.47 -0.81 -1.13
N LEU A 112 -5.31 -0.75 -2.45
CA LEU A 112 -5.29 0.53 -3.16
C LEU A 112 -6.69 1.15 -3.12
N SER A 113 -6.80 2.46 -3.00
CA SER A 113 -8.07 3.19 -3.09
C SER A 113 -8.08 3.97 -4.41
N ASP A 114 -9.27 4.17 -5.01
CA ASP A 114 -9.35 4.99 -6.22
C ASP A 114 -9.30 6.46 -5.79
N PRO A 115 -8.35 7.28 -6.29
CA PRO A 115 -8.36 8.71 -6.01
C PRO A 115 -9.61 9.42 -6.56
N VAL A 116 -10.38 8.77 -7.46
CA VAL A 116 -11.59 9.31 -8.06
C VAL A 116 -12.73 8.31 -7.92
N GLY A 117 -13.47 8.36 -6.81
CA GLY A 117 -14.68 7.55 -6.64
C GLY A 117 -15.26 7.54 -5.24
N GLU A 118 -16.44 8.16 -5.10
CA GLU A 118 -17.43 8.08 -4.01
C GLU A 118 -17.31 8.98 -2.77
N SER A 119 -16.17 9.59 -2.42
CA SER A 119 -16.13 10.53 -1.27
C SER A 119 -16.50 11.99 -1.60
N ASP A 120 -16.47 12.40 -2.87
CA ASP A 120 -16.71 13.81 -3.26
C ASP A 120 -18.18 14.24 -3.33
N LEU A 121 -19.13 13.30 -3.29
CA LEU A 121 -20.57 13.63 -3.36
C LEU A 121 -21.28 13.62 -2.00
N LEU A 122 -20.68 13.06 -0.95
CA LEU A 122 -21.32 12.94 0.38
C LEU A 122 -20.68 13.79 1.49
N ASN A 123 -19.46 14.31 1.29
CA ASN A 123 -18.71 15.00 2.36
C ASN A 123 -18.55 16.53 2.19
N ARG A 124 -19.42 17.20 1.42
CA ARG A 124 -19.36 18.67 1.23
C ARG A 124 -19.73 19.52 2.46
N PHE A 125 -20.06 18.92 3.60
CA PHE A 125 -20.41 19.67 4.80
C PHE A 125 -19.68 19.12 6.03
N LYS A 126 -18.44 19.57 6.25
CA LYS A 126 -17.85 19.78 7.57
C LYS A 126 -16.56 20.60 7.45
N THR A 127 -16.44 21.60 8.30
CA THR A 127 -15.49 22.71 8.21
C THR A 127 -14.30 22.57 9.17
N ASN A 128 -13.21 23.21 8.75
CA ASN A 128 -12.11 23.83 9.50
C ASN A 128 -11.02 22.93 10.13
N GLY A 129 -9.78 23.10 9.64
CA GLY A 129 -8.63 23.23 10.55
C GLY A 129 -7.33 22.48 10.26
N SER A 130 -7.17 21.72 9.17
CA SER A 130 -5.89 21.05 8.86
C SER A 130 -5.52 21.15 7.37
N SER A 131 -4.23 21.13 7.05
CA SER A 131 -3.72 21.16 5.66
C SER A 131 -4.02 19.88 4.86
N PHE A 132 -4.51 18.84 5.55
CA PHE A 132 -5.03 17.59 5.01
C PHE A 132 -6.50 17.51 5.38
N ASP A 133 -7.33 18.09 4.52
CA ASP A 133 -8.77 18.14 4.69
C ASP A 133 -9.37 16.73 4.69
N SER A 134 -10.49 16.53 5.37
CA SER A 134 -11.19 15.22 5.47
C SER A 134 -11.65 14.63 4.12
N ASN A 135 -11.52 15.42 3.05
CA ASN A 135 -11.79 15.05 1.66
C ASN A 135 -10.52 14.70 0.85
N SER A 136 -9.35 14.61 1.50
CA SER A 136 -8.11 14.27 0.82
C SER A 136 -8.16 12.83 0.27
N PRO A 137 -7.83 12.60 -1.01
CA PRO A 137 -8.00 11.29 -1.62
C PRO A 137 -7.09 10.27 -0.95
N VAL A 138 -7.72 9.20 -0.44
CA VAL A 138 -6.99 8.06 0.11
C VAL A 138 -6.40 7.29 -1.06
N LEU A 139 -5.11 7.03 -0.97
CA LEU A 139 -4.37 6.28 -1.97
C LEU A 139 -4.34 4.79 -1.66
N ALA A 140 -4.10 4.44 -0.39
CA ALA A 140 -4.00 3.05 0.03
C ALA A 140 -4.33 2.92 1.52
N LYS A 141 -4.73 1.71 1.91
CA LYS A 141 -5.02 1.34 3.30
C LYS A 141 -4.21 0.10 3.64
N VAL A 142 -3.43 0.17 4.71
CA VAL A 142 -2.65 -0.96 5.25
C VAL A 142 -3.48 -1.64 6.34
N ARG A 143 -3.66 -2.95 6.24
CA ARG A 143 -4.49 -3.76 7.12
C ARG A 143 -3.68 -4.85 7.83
N HIS A 144 -4.09 -5.12 9.06
CA HIS A 144 -3.53 -6.18 9.88
C HIS A 144 -3.83 -7.55 9.22
N PRO A 145 -2.86 -8.47 9.16
CA PRO A 145 -2.92 -9.69 8.34
C PRO A 145 -4.03 -10.66 8.75
N ILE A 146 -4.35 -10.74 10.05
CA ILE A 146 -5.35 -11.68 10.60
C ILE A 146 -6.71 -11.01 10.78
N SER A 147 -6.76 -9.93 11.58
CA SER A 147 -8.01 -9.23 11.90
C SER A 147 -8.60 -8.41 10.75
N GLY A 148 -7.82 -8.08 9.70
CA GLY A 148 -8.26 -7.19 8.62
C GLY A 148 -8.48 -5.74 9.07
N ILE A 149 -8.13 -5.40 10.32
CA ILE A 149 -8.29 -4.05 10.86
C ILE A 149 -7.35 -3.11 10.13
N LYS A 150 -7.87 -1.95 9.73
CA LYS A 150 -7.08 -0.86 9.14
C LYS A 150 -6.10 -0.31 10.18
N MET A 151 -4.81 -0.34 9.86
CA MET A 151 -3.75 0.17 10.73
C MET A 151 -3.23 1.52 10.25
N PHE A 152 -3.06 1.70 8.94
CA PHE A 152 -2.58 2.95 8.36
C PHE A 152 -3.34 3.32 7.09
N GLU A 153 -3.37 4.61 6.78
CA GLU A 153 -3.85 5.14 5.51
C GLU A 153 -2.80 6.03 4.87
N VAL A 154 -2.65 5.88 3.56
CA VAL A 154 -1.84 6.76 2.73
C VAL A 154 -2.79 7.76 2.11
N VAL A 155 -2.63 9.04 2.43
CA VAL A 155 -3.51 10.12 2.00
C VAL A 155 -2.71 11.11 1.16
N GLN A 156 -3.21 11.46 -0.01
CA GLN A 156 -2.56 12.45 -0.87
C GLN A 156 -3.01 13.87 -0.50
N SER A 157 -2.08 14.81 -0.41
CA SER A 157 -2.41 16.21 -0.12
C SER A 157 -3.13 16.85 -1.31
N GLN A 158 -4.30 17.45 -1.05
CA GLN A 158 -5.01 18.21 -2.08
C GLN A 158 -4.25 19.46 -2.53
N LYS A 159 -3.54 20.13 -1.61
CA LYS A 159 -2.80 21.36 -1.91
C LYS A 159 -1.51 21.11 -2.68
N ARG A 160 -0.89 19.94 -2.47
CA ARG A 160 0.37 19.55 -3.10
C ARG A 160 0.26 18.08 -3.55
N PRO A 161 -0.17 17.80 -4.80
CA PRO A 161 -0.37 16.44 -5.27
C PRO A 161 0.90 15.58 -5.24
N GLN A 162 2.08 16.22 -5.21
CA GLN A 162 3.38 15.56 -5.03
C GLN A 162 3.68 15.16 -3.59
N ARG A 163 2.74 15.33 -2.65
CA ARG A 163 2.93 14.98 -1.24
C ARG A 163 1.85 14.03 -0.75
N TRP A 164 2.28 13.06 0.04
CA TRP A 164 1.42 12.12 0.75
C TRP A 164 1.75 12.13 2.24
N GLN A 165 0.77 11.77 3.06
CA GLN A 165 0.95 11.49 4.47
C GLN A 165 0.51 10.06 4.75
N ILE A 166 1.26 9.39 5.61
CA ILE A 166 0.89 8.09 6.14
C ILE A 166 0.44 8.30 7.58
N THR A 167 -0.84 8.11 7.83
CA THR A 167 -1.46 8.31 9.15
C THR A 167 -1.82 6.99 9.80
N GLY A 168 -1.70 6.92 11.12
CA GLY A 168 -2.24 5.80 11.89
C GLY A 168 -3.76 5.87 11.95
N ALA A 169 -4.43 4.75 11.69
CA ALA A 169 -5.89 4.69 11.62
C ALA A 169 -6.60 4.79 12.98
N MET A 170 -5.86 4.61 14.07
CA MET A 170 -6.42 4.52 15.44
C MET A 170 -6.10 5.75 16.28
N ASP A 171 -4.92 6.33 16.06
CA ASP A 171 -4.45 7.53 16.77
C ASP A 171 -4.56 8.79 15.90
N GLU A 172 -4.85 8.64 14.60
CA GLU A 172 -4.88 9.72 13.59
C GLU A 172 -3.58 10.52 13.53
N LEU A 173 -2.50 9.97 14.09
CA LEU A 173 -1.20 10.63 14.13
C LEU A 173 -0.49 10.42 12.80
N ASN A 174 0.09 11.50 12.29
CA ASN A 174 0.97 11.44 11.14
C ASN A 174 2.24 10.65 11.52
N LYS A 175 2.51 9.56 10.80
CA LYS A 175 3.69 8.71 11.02
C LYS A 175 4.85 9.14 10.14
N CYS A 176 4.59 9.48 8.89
CA CYS A 176 5.60 10.01 7.99
C CYS A 176 4.96 10.73 6.79
N GLU A 177 5.72 11.65 6.23
CA GLU A 177 5.38 12.35 4.99
C GLU A 177 6.17 11.75 3.83
N VAL A 178 5.56 11.72 2.65
CA VAL A 178 6.22 11.29 1.42
C VAL A 178 6.15 12.44 0.43
N GLU A 179 7.28 12.74 -0.20
CA GLU A 179 7.38 13.80 -1.21
C GLU A 179 7.95 13.22 -2.50
N ALA A 180 7.25 13.44 -3.61
CA ALA A 180 7.73 13.15 -4.95
C ALA A 180 8.65 14.26 -5.40
N HIS A 181 9.77 13.86 -6.00
CA HIS A 181 10.78 14.71 -6.59
C HIS A 181 10.94 14.31 -8.04
N SER A 182 11.21 15.28 -8.91
CA SER A 182 11.58 15.03 -10.30
C SER A 182 12.59 16.07 -10.74
N ASN A 183 13.35 15.76 -11.78
CA ASN A 183 14.25 16.71 -12.41
C ASN A 183 14.19 16.54 -13.94
N VAL A 184 14.72 17.54 -14.66
CA VAL A 184 14.66 17.61 -16.12
C VAL A 184 15.26 16.35 -16.77
N TRP A 185 16.37 15.84 -16.23
CA TRP A 185 17.00 14.62 -16.74
C TRP A 185 16.12 13.39 -16.59
N ARG A 186 15.47 13.19 -15.44
CA ARG A 186 14.54 12.07 -15.26
C ARG A 186 13.29 12.20 -16.13
N GLN A 187 12.77 13.41 -16.32
CA GLN A 187 11.66 13.64 -17.25
C GLN A 187 12.05 13.26 -18.68
N MET A 188 13.24 13.67 -19.12
CA MET A 188 13.78 13.30 -20.43
C MET A 188 13.98 11.79 -20.55
N LEU A 189 14.63 11.14 -19.57
CA LEU A 189 14.84 9.69 -19.56
C LEU A 189 13.51 8.92 -19.59
N SER A 190 12.51 9.40 -18.87
CA SER A 190 11.19 8.78 -18.86
C SER A 190 10.45 8.96 -20.18
N ALA A 191 10.49 10.15 -20.76
CA ALA A 191 9.91 10.43 -22.08
C ALA A 191 10.56 9.59 -23.19
N CYS A 192 11.86 9.31 -23.08
CA CYS A 192 12.58 8.43 -23.99
C CYS A 192 12.45 6.92 -23.65
N GLY A 193 11.68 6.54 -22.63
CA GLY A 193 11.43 5.14 -22.25
C GLY A 193 12.56 4.45 -21.47
N PHE A 194 13.62 5.18 -21.11
CA PHE A 194 14.75 4.65 -20.32
C PHE A 194 14.39 4.42 -18.86
N VAL A 195 13.38 5.11 -18.32
CA VAL A 195 12.85 4.88 -16.97
C VAL A 195 11.32 4.90 -17.02
N PHE A 196 10.65 4.02 -16.27
CA PHE A 196 9.18 3.95 -16.30
C PHE A 196 8.48 5.10 -15.54
N ALA A 197 9.19 5.77 -14.62
CA ALA A 197 8.68 6.93 -13.90
C ALA A 197 9.76 8.03 -13.76
N ALA A 198 9.36 9.27 -14.04
CA ALA A 198 10.23 10.46 -13.92
C ALA A 198 10.40 10.91 -12.45
N GLU A 199 9.51 10.49 -11.57
CA GLU A 199 9.53 10.86 -10.15
C GLU A 199 10.33 9.84 -9.32
N TRP A 200 10.89 10.30 -8.22
CA TRP A 200 11.36 9.45 -7.12
C TRP A 200 10.78 9.99 -5.82
N TRP A 201 10.70 9.16 -4.79
CA TRP A 201 10.01 9.52 -3.56
C TRP A 201 10.96 9.55 -2.38
N SER A 202 10.86 10.60 -1.56
CA SER A 202 11.56 10.69 -0.27
C SER A 202 10.55 10.57 0.85
N ILE A 203 10.84 9.75 1.85
CA ILE A 203 10.04 9.59 3.05
C ILE A 203 10.71 10.33 4.19
N GLN A 204 9.94 11.16 4.88
CA GLN A 204 10.37 12.04 5.95
C GLN A 204 9.60 11.74 7.23
N ASN A 205 10.30 11.70 8.35
CA ASN A 205 9.70 11.62 9.69
C ASN A 205 10.33 12.75 10.52
N GLU A 206 9.49 13.58 11.15
CA GLU A 206 9.94 14.73 11.97
C GLU A 206 10.92 15.67 11.22
N GLY A 207 10.73 15.83 9.91
CA GLY A 207 11.56 16.68 9.04
C GLY A 207 12.89 16.04 8.59
N LEU A 208 13.21 14.84 9.07
CA LEU A 208 14.39 14.08 8.68
C LEU A 208 14.04 13.07 7.59
N ARG A 209 14.87 13.01 6.54
CA ARG A 209 14.73 12.01 5.48
C ARG A 209 15.16 10.64 6.00
N VAL A 210 14.23 9.70 6.04
CA VAL A 210 14.44 8.35 6.59
C VAL A 210 14.49 7.27 5.51
N ALA A 211 13.90 7.50 4.34
CA ALA A 211 13.99 6.58 3.22
C ALA A 211 13.83 7.29 1.87
N GLU A 212 14.29 6.62 0.81
CA GLU A 212 14.16 7.03 -0.57
C GLU A 212 13.75 5.84 -1.44
N ILE A 213 12.95 6.11 -2.47
CA ILE A 213 12.40 5.11 -3.39
C ILE A 213 12.65 5.60 -4.81
N PHE A 214 13.38 4.80 -5.59
CA PHE A 214 13.83 5.15 -6.92
C PHE A 214 13.35 4.14 -7.96
N PRO A 215 12.68 4.61 -9.03
CA PRO A 215 12.52 3.85 -10.26
C PRO A 215 13.87 3.42 -10.82
N GLN A 216 13.98 2.12 -11.08
CA GLN A 216 15.12 1.47 -11.71
C GLN A 216 14.67 0.81 -13.00
N LYS A 217 15.45 1.02 -14.05
CA LYS A 217 15.34 0.26 -15.29
C LYS A 217 16.74 0.22 -15.88
N ALA A 218 17.41 -0.93 -15.80
CA ALA A 218 18.55 -1.16 -16.67
C ALA A 218 17.96 -1.44 -18.06
N VAL A 219 18.57 -0.89 -19.10
CA VAL A 219 18.16 -1.14 -20.48
C VAL A 219 18.11 -2.67 -20.69
N CYS A 220 16.90 -3.23 -20.92
CA CYS A 220 16.58 -4.66 -21.00
C CYS A 220 16.21 -5.42 -19.70
N GLU A 221 16.19 -4.76 -18.55
CA GLU A 221 15.63 -5.35 -17.31
C GLU A 221 14.17 -4.91 -17.09
N GLU A 222 13.45 -5.73 -16.34
CA GLU A 222 12.07 -5.46 -15.93
C GLU A 222 12.01 -4.24 -15.00
N ASN A 223 10.84 -3.58 -14.97
CA ASN A 223 10.63 -2.42 -14.12
C ASN A 223 10.80 -2.83 -12.64
N SER A 224 11.66 -2.11 -11.92
CA SER A 224 11.90 -2.35 -10.50
C SER A 224 11.99 -1.05 -9.70
N LEU A 225 11.73 -1.13 -8.39
CA LEU A 225 11.90 -0.01 -7.46
C LEU A 225 12.98 -0.35 -6.46
N ARG A 226 14.01 0.49 -6.37
CA ARG A 226 14.99 0.45 -5.30
C ARG A 226 14.48 1.27 -4.13
N LEU A 227 14.54 0.70 -2.93
CA LEU A 227 14.27 1.36 -1.68
C LEU A 227 15.55 1.38 -0.86
N GLN A 228 15.86 2.55 -0.30
CA GLN A 228 16.98 2.73 0.60
C GLN A 228 16.49 3.48 1.83
N TRP A 229 16.80 3.00 3.02
CA TRP A 229 16.49 3.69 4.27
C TRP A 229 17.73 3.96 5.09
N SER A 230 17.63 4.97 5.97
CA SER A 230 18.67 5.29 6.92
C SER A 230 18.72 4.26 8.06
N GLU A 231 19.87 4.19 8.73
CA GLU A 231 20.03 3.36 9.93
C GLU A 231 19.08 3.78 11.06
N GLN A 232 18.75 5.06 11.12
CA GLN A 232 17.87 5.67 12.11
C GLN A 232 16.39 5.38 11.85
N ALA A 233 16.02 4.85 10.68
CA ALA A 233 14.65 4.47 10.40
C ALA A 233 14.17 3.42 11.41
N SER A 234 12.97 3.57 11.97
CA SER A 234 12.35 2.53 12.79
C SER A 234 11.85 1.38 11.92
N ASN A 235 11.56 0.22 12.51
CA ASN A 235 10.98 -0.91 11.77
C ASN A 235 9.64 -0.56 11.13
N GLU A 236 8.83 0.22 11.85
CA GLU A 236 7.56 0.72 11.33
C GLU A 236 7.80 1.57 10.09
N LEU A 237 8.75 2.52 10.12
CA LEU A 237 9.05 3.38 8.97
C LEU A 237 9.61 2.60 7.77
N ARG A 238 10.46 1.59 8.00
CA ARG A 238 10.95 0.70 6.94
C ARG A 238 9.81 -0.05 6.26
N LEU A 239 8.89 -0.57 7.06
CA LEU A 239 7.74 -1.32 6.54
C LEU A 239 6.73 -0.40 5.84
N LEU A 240 6.49 0.80 6.34
CA LEU A 240 5.67 1.81 5.67
C LEU A 240 6.29 2.27 4.35
N ALA A 241 7.61 2.44 4.31
CA ALA A 241 8.35 2.73 3.09
C ALA A 241 8.18 1.62 2.06
N LEU A 242 8.30 0.36 2.49
CA LEU A 242 8.05 -0.80 1.64
C LEU A 242 6.61 -0.85 1.13
N CYS A 243 5.62 -0.59 1.99
CA CYS A 243 4.21 -0.53 1.59
C CYS A 243 3.97 0.54 0.54
N PHE A 244 4.52 1.74 0.72
CA PHE A 244 4.43 2.81 -0.27
C PHE A 244 5.12 2.41 -1.58
N GLY A 245 6.29 1.78 -1.50
CA GLY A 245 6.99 1.22 -2.67
C GLY A 245 6.11 0.25 -3.45
N LEU A 246 5.47 -0.72 -2.79
CA LEU A 246 4.56 -1.68 -3.43
C LEU A 246 3.35 -1.00 -4.09
N VAL A 247 2.79 0.04 -3.45
CA VAL A 247 1.73 0.86 -4.05
C VAL A 247 2.24 1.51 -5.34
N GLN A 248 3.43 2.11 -5.32
CA GLN A 248 4.02 2.72 -6.53
C GLN A 248 4.41 1.68 -7.59
N THR A 249 4.80 0.46 -7.21
CA THR A 249 5.04 -0.64 -8.16
C THR A 249 3.79 -0.90 -8.99
N VAL A 250 2.61 -1.00 -8.36
CA VAL A 250 1.35 -1.24 -9.10
C VAL A 250 0.91 -0.01 -9.90
N ARG A 251 1.15 1.20 -9.40
CA ARG A 251 0.69 2.44 -10.06
C ARG A 251 1.56 2.85 -11.24
N GLU A 252 2.87 2.78 -11.06
CA GLU A 252 3.85 3.37 -11.98
C GLU A 252 4.58 2.28 -12.78
N ALA A 253 5.02 1.19 -12.15
CA ALA A 253 5.78 0.15 -12.84
C ALA A 253 4.89 -0.81 -13.66
N PHE A 254 3.70 -1.14 -13.14
CA PHE A 254 2.77 -2.10 -13.76
C PHE A 254 1.32 -1.60 -13.76
N PRO A 255 1.02 -0.47 -14.43
CA PRO A 255 -0.30 0.18 -14.40
C PRO A 255 -1.46 -0.68 -14.91
N SER A 256 -1.19 -1.73 -15.69
CA SER A 256 -2.18 -2.73 -16.10
C SER A 256 -2.84 -3.42 -14.91
N LEU A 257 -2.08 -3.67 -13.83
CA LEU A 257 -2.61 -4.23 -12.59
C LEU A 257 -3.58 -3.26 -11.91
N LEU A 258 -3.24 -1.97 -11.87
CA LEU A 258 -4.15 -0.94 -11.35
C LEU A 258 -5.46 -0.90 -12.14
N HIS A 259 -5.40 -0.99 -13.48
CA HIS A 259 -6.59 -1.04 -14.34
C HIS A 259 -7.48 -2.24 -14.00
N ILE A 260 -6.89 -3.43 -13.86
CA ILE A 260 -7.57 -4.66 -13.42
C ILE A 260 -8.33 -4.43 -12.10
N MET A 261 -7.69 -3.81 -11.09
CA MET A 261 -8.36 -3.52 -9.81
C MET A 261 -9.57 -2.61 -9.98
N LYS A 262 -9.42 -1.52 -10.74
CA LYS A 262 -10.49 -0.52 -10.93
C LYS A 262 -11.70 -1.14 -11.59
N GLU A 263 -11.48 -1.91 -12.65
CA GLU A 263 -12.56 -2.55 -13.39
C GLU A 263 -13.28 -3.62 -12.53
N ALA A 264 -12.54 -4.40 -11.75
CA ALA A 264 -13.14 -5.39 -10.85
C ALA A 264 -14.06 -4.74 -9.81
N ARG A 265 -13.68 -3.57 -9.27
CA ARG A 265 -14.52 -2.80 -8.34
C ARG A 265 -15.76 -2.24 -9.00
N GLN A 266 -15.63 -1.67 -10.19
CA GLN A 266 -16.78 -1.15 -10.95
C GLN A 266 -17.81 -2.25 -11.21
N ARG A 267 -17.36 -3.45 -11.59
CA ARG A 267 -18.24 -4.61 -11.78
C ARG A 267 -18.96 -5.00 -10.48
N LYS A 268 -18.26 -5.03 -9.34
CA LYS A 268 -18.88 -5.30 -8.03
C LYS A 268 -19.96 -4.27 -7.67
N MET A 269 -19.72 -2.99 -7.95
CA MET A 269 -20.70 -1.92 -7.70
C MET A 269 -21.93 -2.02 -8.61
N GLN A 270 -21.75 -2.38 -9.88
CA GLN A 270 -22.87 -2.58 -10.82
C GLN A 270 -23.77 -3.76 -10.40
N ILE A 271 -23.19 -4.84 -9.86
CA ILE A 271 -23.95 -5.98 -9.33
C ILE A 271 -24.79 -5.59 -8.11
N HIS A 272 -24.34 -4.62 -7.30
CA HIS A 272 -25.02 -4.20 -6.08
C HIS A 272 -25.99 -3.02 -6.27
N ARG A 273 -26.17 -2.49 -7.49
CA ARG A 273 -27.27 -1.54 -7.77
C ARG A 273 -28.57 -2.34 -7.96
N PRO A 274 -29.59 -2.21 -7.08
CA PRO A 274 -30.88 -2.79 -7.37
C PRO A 274 -31.41 -2.14 -8.66
N SER A 275 -31.86 -2.96 -9.60
CA SER A 275 -32.58 -2.48 -10.78
C SER A 275 -33.82 -1.74 -10.30
N ILE A 276 -33.80 -0.40 -10.40
CA ILE A 276 -35.01 0.40 -10.28
C ILE A 276 -35.82 0.04 -11.52
N VAL A 277 -36.74 -0.92 -11.38
CA VAL A 277 -37.76 -1.20 -12.37
C VAL A 277 -38.61 0.08 -12.47
N PRO A 278 -38.67 0.76 -13.62
CA PRO A 278 -39.62 1.84 -13.78
C PRO A 278 -41.02 1.23 -13.65
N GLY A 279 -41.76 1.65 -12.64
CA GLY A 279 -43.17 1.33 -12.52
C GLY A 279 -43.86 1.68 -13.84
N SER A 280 -44.38 0.66 -14.50
CA SER A 280 -45.24 0.85 -15.66
C SER A 280 -46.57 1.43 -15.16
N PRO A 281 -47.11 2.47 -15.82
CA PRO A 281 -48.40 3.07 -15.46
C PRO A 281 -49.57 2.09 -15.64
#